data_AF-A0A7S1F8W0-F1
#
_entry.id   AF-A0A7S1F8W0-F1
#
_cell.length_a   1.000
_cell.length_b   1.000
_cell.length_c   1.000
_cell.angle_alpha   90.00
_cell.angle_beta   90.00
_cell.angle_gamma   90.00
#
_symmetry.space_group_name_H-M   'P 1'
#
loop_
_entity.id
_entity.type
_entity.pdbx_description
1 polymer ?
#
loop_
_entity_poly.entity_id
_entity_poly.type
_entity_poly.pdbx_seq_one_letter_code
_entity_poly.pdbx_strand_id
1 'polypeptide(L)'
;AGLCRYRLGDVVHVHGLFGQMPLVSVVDRVTNVLPSLRGERVPEGAFLDALASLPLSRRIRGAVVVEAPKSTPGSRYHIFVESASGASQADTSAEGTALDAGICARDPVYASLRTKGSIREAQVHWVAGGTFAKLREAMVAQDRLGVPHVCSVQVQLPTVVRGDLANLVVCAAVRPVHLTE
;
A
#
# COMPACT_ATOMS: atom_id res chain seq x y z
N ALA A 1 1.13 -34.11 -2.85
CA ALA A 1 0.42 -32.81 -2.86
C ALA A 1 -1.05 -33.06 -3.23
N GLY A 2 -1.99 -32.62 -2.40
CA GLY A 2 -3.42 -32.95 -2.47
C GLY A 2 -4.33 -31.72 -2.67
N LEU A 3 -3.85 -30.71 -3.39
CA LEU A 3 -4.61 -29.48 -3.65
C LEU A 3 -5.52 -29.69 -4.87
N CYS A 4 -6.79 -30.00 -4.64
CA CYS A 4 -7.78 -30.18 -5.71
C CYS A 4 -8.62 -28.91 -5.90
N ARG A 5 -8.50 -28.26 -7.07
CA ARG A 5 -9.22 -27.02 -7.45
C ARG A 5 -9.07 -25.87 -6.42
N TYR A 6 -7.94 -25.84 -5.71
CA TYR A 6 -7.62 -24.79 -4.75
C TYR A 6 -7.33 -23.47 -5.46
N ARG A 7 -7.88 -22.37 -4.97
CA ARG A 7 -7.64 -21.03 -5.51
C ARG A 7 -6.37 -20.45 -4.91
N LEU A 8 -5.34 -20.26 -5.74
CA LEU A 8 -4.09 -19.63 -5.33
C LEU A 8 -4.24 -18.10 -5.10
N GLY A 9 -5.23 -17.48 -5.75
CA GLY A 9 -5.56 -16.06 -5.56
C GLY A 9 -4.80 -15.09 -6.47
N ASP A 10 -3.86 -15.57 -7.30
CA ASP A 10 -3.20 -14.77 -8.33
C ASP A 10 -4.16 -14.44 -9.48
N VAL A 11 -4.10 -13.21 -9.96
CA VAL A 11 -4.77 -12.72 -11.17
C VAL A 11 -3.77 -12.72 -12.30
N VAL A 12 -4.11 -13.36 -13.42
CA VAL A 12 -3.22 -13.48 -14.59
C VAL A 12 -3.85 -12.86 -15.84
N HIS A 13 -3.02 -12.22 -16.67
CA HIS A 13 -3.40 -11.74 -17.99
C HIS A 13 -2.84 -12.67 -19.06
N VAL A 14 -3.67 -13.08 -20.02
CA VAL A 14 -3.25 -13.92 -21.16
C VAL A 14 -2.81 -13.01 -22.30
N HIS A 15 -1.52 -13.02 -22.61
CA HIS A 15 -0.93 -12.19 -23.66
C HIS A 15 -0.99 -12.84 -25.05
N GLY A 16 -1.13 -14.15 -25.10
CA GLY A 16 -1.14 -14.88 -26.35
C GLY A 16 -0.92 -16.38 -26.14
N LEU A 17 -0.50 -17.05 -27.22
CA LEU A 17 -0.28 -18.48 -27.26
C LEU A 17 1.11 -18.78 -27.81
N PHE A 18 1.82 -19.70 -27.16
CA PHE A 18 2.98 -20.38 -27.73
C PHE A 18 2.52 -21.78 -28.18
N GLY A 19 2.18 -21.89 -29.46
CA GLY A 19 1.45 -23.05 -29.96
C GLY A 19 0.05 -23.12 -29.35
N GLN A 20 -0.20 -24.13 -28.51
CA GLN A 20 -1.45 -24.25 -27.73
C GLN A 20 -1.30 -23.78 -26.27
N MET A 21 -0.10 -23.43 -25.83
CA MET A 21 0.18 -23.04 -24.45
C MET A 21 -0.15 -21.56 -24.23
N PRO A 22 -1.01 -21.18 -23.26
CA PRO A 22 -1.25 -19.78 -22.93
C PRO A 22 -0.02 -19.13 -22.30
N LEU A 23 0.40 -18.01 -22.88
CA LEU A 23 1.41 -17.13 -22.31
C LEU A 23 0.72 -16.15 -21.37
N VAL A 24 1.08 -16.22 -20.09
CA VAL A 24 0.45 -15.42 -19.03
C VAL A 24 1.47 -14.58 -18.27
N SER A 25 1.05 -13.39 -17.82
CA SER A 25 1.74 -12.63 -16.78
C SER A 25 0.88 -12.53 -15.53
N VAL A 26 1.51 -12.55 -14.36
CA VAL A 26 0.83 -12.22 -13.09
C VAL A 26 0.62 -10.71 -13.03
N VAL A 27 -0.60 -10.30 -12.71
CA VAL A 27 -1.00 -8.88 -12.65
C VAL A 27 -1.17 -8.43 -11.21
N ASP A 28 -1.90 -9.21 -10.41
CA ASP A 28 -2.24 -8.83 -9.03
C ASP A 28 -2.60 -10.08 -8.21
N ARG A 29 -2.90 -9.91 -6.92
CA ARG A 29 -3.55 -10.91 -6.06
C ARG A 29 -4.90 -10.40 -5.59
N VAL A 30 -5.94 -11.22 -5.73
CA VAL A 30 -7.34 -10.86 -5.44
C VAL A 30 -7.54 -10.37 -3.99
N THR A 31 -6.69 -10.80 -3.06
CA THR A 31 -6.79 -10.46 -1.63
C THR A 31 -6.22 -9.10 -1.27
N ASN A 32 -5.49 -8.46 -2.18
CA ASN A 32 -4.69 -7.29 -1.86
C ASN A 32 -5.47 -6.02 -2.20
N VAL A 33 -6.12 -5.46 -1.19
CA VAL A 33 -6.85 -4.20 -1.26
C VAL A 33 -6.38 -3.26 -0.15
N LEU A 34 -6.42 -1.95 -0.41
CA LEU A 34 -6.19 -0.95 0.61
C LEU A 34 -7.24 -1.06 1.73
N PRO A 35 -6.95 -0.55 2.94
CA PRO A 35 -7.93 -0.50 4.03
C PRO A 35 -9.19 0.23 3.58
N SER A 36 -10.35 -0.38 3.76
CA SER A 36 -11.62 0.28 3.47
C SER A 36 -11.92 1.36 4.51
N LEU A 37 -12.00 2.62 4.10
CA LEU A 37 -12.44 3.76 4.92
C LEU A 37 -13.97 3.87 4.97
N ARG A 38 -14.65 3.64 3.83
CA ARG A 38 -16.11 3.80 3.65
C ARG A 38 -16.75 2.68 2.82
N GLY A 39 -16.11 1.53 2.72
CA GLY A 39 -16.61 0.35 2.01
C GLY A 39 -16.03 0.18 0.61
N GLU A 40 -15.17 1.10 0.17
CA GLU A 40 -14.38 0.96 -1.05
C GLU A 40 -13.38 -0.20 -0.94
N ARG A 41 -13.05 -0.78 -2.08
CA ARG A 41 -12.06 -1.86 -2.19
C ARG A 41 -11.05 -1.49 -3.26
N VAL A 42 -10.27 -0.45 -3.00
CA VAL A 42 -9.21 -0.03 -3.91
C VAL A 42 -8.18 -1.16 -4.01
N PRO A 43 -7.96 -1.77 -5.19
CA PRO A 43 -6.98 -2.83 -5.34
C PRO A 43 -5.56 -2.28 -5.17
N GLU A 44 -4.67 -3.09 -4.61
CA GLU A 44 -3.26 -2.74 -4.43
C GLU A 44 -2.62 -2.33 -5.76
N GLY A 45 -2.89 -3.05 -6.85
CA GLY A 45 -2.39 -2.71 -8.19
C GLY A 45 -2.74 -1.29 -8.62
N ALA A 46 -3.99 -0.83 -8.39
CA ALA A 46 -4.38 0.53 -8.74
C ALA A 46 -3.60 1.60 -7.95
N PHE A 47 -3.33 1.34 -6.67
CA PHE A 47 -2.52 2.21 -5.84
C PHE A 47 -1.05 2.23 -6.30
N LEU A 48 -0.45 1.06 -6.54
CA LEU A 48 0.93 0.95 -6.98
C LEU A 48 1.13 1.56 -8.36
N ASP A 49 0.18 1.37 -9.29
CA ASP A 49 0.21 1.99 -10.62
C ASP A 49 0.07 3.52 -10.53
N ALA A 50 -0.77 4.02 -9.62
CA ALA A 50 -0.87 5.46 -9.36
C ALA A 50 0.47 6.00 -8.86
N LEU A 51 1.08 5.34 -7.87
CA LEU A 51 2.37 5.73 -7.30
C LEU A 51 3.50 5.67 -8.35
N ALA A 52 3.57 4.59 -9.13
CA ALA A 52 4.58 4.39 -10.18
C ALA A 52 4.50 5.45 -11.28
N SER A 53 3.30 5.98 -11.55
CA SER A 53 3.11 7.05 -12.55
C SER A 53 3.61 8.43 -12.10
N LEU A 54 3.92 8.61 -10.82
CA LEU A 54 4.39 9.89 -10.28
C LEU A 54 5.92 9.97 -10.24
N PRO A 55 6.51 11.17 -10.38
CA PRO A 55 7.95 11.38 -10.15
C PRO A 55 8.43 10.93 -8.76
N LEU A 56 7.52 10.94 -7.77
CA LEU A 56 7.78 10.45 -6.41
C LEU A 56 8.35 9.03 -6.39
N SER A 57 7.88 8.13 -7.27
CA SER A 57 8.31 6.73 -7.34
C SER A 57 9.83 6.56 -7.49
N ARG A 58 10.50 7.52 -8.14
CA ARG A 58 11.96 7.49 -8.37
C ARG A 58 12.77 7.97 -7.17
N ARG A 59 12.12 8.60 -6.19
CA ARG A 59 12.73 9.24 -5.02
C ARG A 59 12.53 8.45 -3.74
N ILE A 60 11.75 7.37 -3.78
CA ILE A 60 11.38 6.57 -2.62
C ILE A 60 11.94 5.15 -2.74
N ARG A 61 12.21 4.51 -1.60
CA ARG A 61 12.54 3.07 -1.54
C ARG A 61 11.30 2.19 -1.50
N GLY A 62 10.17 2.74 -1.06
CA GLY A 62 8.90 2.04 -0.93
C GLY A 62 7.81 2.96 -0.41
N ALA A 63 6.60 2.44 -0.35
CA ALA A 63 5.44 3.10 0.24
C ALA A 63 4.61 2.08 1.01
N VAL A 64 3.99 2.54 2.10
CA VAL A 64 3.12 1.75 2.96
C VAL A 64 1.90 2.57 3.32
N VAL A 65 0.72 1.97 3.26
CA VAL A 65 -0.53 2.54 3.75
C VAL A 65 -0.80 2.00 5.14
N VAL A 66 -1.00 2.90 6.10
CA VAL A 66 -1.39 2.51 7.47
C VAL A 66 -2.91 2.48 7.57
N GLU A 67 -3.43 1.38 8.11
CA GLU A 67 -4.85 1.30 8.48
C GLU A 67 -5.10 2.18 9.73
N ALA A 68 -5.76 3.31 9.52
CA ALA A 68 -6.26 4.15 10.60
C ALA A 68 -7.48 3.48 11.28
N PRO A 69 -7.77 3.81 12.55
CA PRO A 69 -8.97 3.35 13.24
C PRO A 69 -10.23 3.65 12.41
N LYS A 70 -11.14 2.68 12.32
CA LYS A 70 -12.37 2.84 11.52
C LYS A 70 -13.28 3.89 12.15
N SER A 71 -13.89 4.70 11.29
CA SER A 71 -15.08 5.52 11.57
C SER A 71 -14.84 6.92 12.15
N THR A 72 -13.97 7.71 11.52
CA THR A 72 -13.96 9.17 11.69
C THR A 72 -14.67 9.89 10.54
N PRO A 73 -15.46 10.96 10.81
CA PRO A 73 -15.85 11.89 9.78
C PRO A 73 -14.60 12.53 9.15
N GLY A 74 -14.37 12.28 7.86
CA GLY A 74 -13.18 12.79 7.17
C GLY A 74 -11.92 11.93 7.25
N SER A 75 -12.07 10.61 7.42
CA SER A 75 -10.95 9.67 7.25
C SER A 75 -10.30 9.84 5.87
N ARG A 76 -9.00 9.58 5.82
CA ARG A 76 -8.16 9.66 4.62
C ARG A 76 -7.13 8.55 4.64
N TYR A 77 -6.53 8.27 3.48
CA TYR A 77 -5.37 7.40 3.44
C TYR A 77 -4.14 8.11 4.00
N HIS A 78 -3.43 7.44 4.90
CA HIS A 78 -2.12 7.85 5.39
C HIS A 78 -1.07 6.97 4.74
N ILE A 79 -0.29 7.56 3.85
CA ILE A 79 0.68 6.87 2.99
C ILE A 79 2.07 7.28 3.46
N PHE A 80 2.84 6.35 3.97
CA PHE A 80 4.19 6.57 4.47
C PHE A 80 5.20 6.17 3.40
N VAL A 81 6.17 7.04 3.13
CA VAL A 81 7.20 6.82 2.10
C VAL A 81 8.59 7.01 2.69
N GLU A 82 9.49 6.10 2.37
CA GLU A 82 10.89 6.18 2.80
C GLU A 82 11.75 6.74 1.68
N SER A 83 12.57 7.74 1.99
CA SER A 83 13.45 8.39 1.00
C SER A 83 14.55 7.46 0.48
N ALA A 84 14.77 7.49 -0.82
CA ALA A 84 16.01 6.99 -1.43
C ALA A 84 17.17 7.90 -1.02
N SER A 85 18.34 7.33 -0.74
CA SER A 85 19.49 8.06 -0.20
C SER A 85 19.78 9.34 -0.98
N GLY A 86 19.75 10.50 -0.30
CA GLY A 86 20.03 11.81 -0.90
C GLY A 86 18.83 12.53 -1.56
N ALA A 87 17.63 11.94 -1.58
CA ALA A 87 16.45 12.64 -2.08
C ALA A 87 15.93 13.65 -1.05
N SER A 88 15.78 14.91 -1.49
CA SER A 88 15.14 15.97 -0.71
C SER A 88 13.72 15.57 -0.34
N GLN A 89 13.32 15.77 0.91
CA GLN A 89 11.94 15.61 1.36
C GLN A 89 11.17 16.87 0.95
N ALA A 90 10.69 16.89 -0.29
CA ALA A 90 9.92 18.00 -0.84
C ALA A 90 8.50 18.04 -0.26
N ASP A 91 7.69 19.01 -0.72
CA ASP A 91 6.34 19.26 -0.23
C ASP A 91 5.42 18.03 -0.32
N THR A 92 5.24 17.38 0.82
CA THR A 92 4.42 16.19 0.99
C THR A 92 2.96 16.39 0.60
N SER A 93 2.48 17.65 0.63
CA SER A 93 1.12 18.00 0.23
C SER A 93 0.90 17.81 -1.27
N ALA A 94 1.79 18.32 -2.12
CA ALA A 94 1.63 18.24 -3.57
C ALA A 94 1.74 16.79 -4.07
N GLU A 95 2.65 16.02 -3.46
CA GLU A 95 2.80 14.58 -3.72
C GLU A 95 1.55 13.79 -3.28
N GLY A 96 0.95 14.16 -2.14
CA GLY A 96 -0.33 13.62 -1.68
C GLY A 96 -1.47 13.90 -2.65
N THR A 97 -1.64 15.15 -3.09
CA THR A 97 -2.68 15.54 -4.06
C THR A 97 -2.54 14.79 -5.38
N ALA A 98 -1.32 14.69 -5.91
CA ALA A 98 -1.06 13.99 -7.17
C ALA A 98 -1.36 12.48 -7.06
N LEU A 99 -1.02 11.87 -5.93
CA LEU A 99 -1.31 10.46 -5.66
C LEU A 99 -2.81 10.21 -5.48
N ASP A 100 -3.50 11.06 -4.74
CA ASP A 100 -4.95 11.02 -4.58
C ASP A 100 -5.68 11.06 -5.94
N ALA A 101 -5.26 11.99 -6.82
CA ALA A 101 -5.78 12.09 -8.17
C ALA A 101 -5.48 10.83 -9.01
N GLY A 102 -4.27 10.27 -8.87
CA GLY A 102 -3.87 9.03 -9.53
C GLY A 102 -4.71 7.82 -9.11
N ILE A 103 -5.10 7.73 -7.84
CA ILE A 103 -6.01 6.71 -7.32
C ILE A 103 -7.43 6.95 -7.86
N CYS A 104 -7.93 8.20 -7.83
CA CYS A 104 -9.24 8.53 -8.38
C CYS A 104 -9.40 8.16 -9.87
N ALA A 105 -8.32 8.33 -10.65
CA ALA A 105 -8.32 7.96 -12.06
C ALA A 105 -8.43 6.43 -12.30
N ARG A 106 -8.08 5.61 -11.31
CA ARG A 106 -8.02 4.14 -11.42
C ARG A 106 -9.14 3.43 -10.67
N ASP A 107 -9.67 4.03 -9.61
CA ASP A 107 -10.79 3.47 -8.83
C ASP A 107 -11.99 4.43 -8.82
N PRO A 108 -13.08 4.12 -9.55
CA PRO A 108 -14.24 5.00 -9.66
C PRO A 108 -15.06 5.08 -8.35
N VAL A 109 -14.97 4.06 -7.49
CA VAL A 109 -15.69 4.05 -6.20
C VAL A 109 -15.04 5.06 -5.25
N TYR A 110 -13.72 5.03 -5.14
CA TYR A 110 -12.90 6.00 -4.42
C TYR A 110 -13.14 7.41 -4.96
N ALA A 111 -13.10 7.61 -6.28
CA ALA A 111 -13.36 8.91 -6.90
C ALA A 111 -14.76 9.46 -6.56
N SER A 112 -15.79 8.60 -6.52
CA SER A 112 -17.14 8.98 -6.11
C SER A 112 -17.17 9.43 -4.64
N LEU A 113 -16.51 8.68 -3.75
CA LEU A 113 -16.45 8.99 -2.31
C LEU A 113 -15.64 10.26 -2.03
N ARG A 114 -14.59 10.53 -2.81
CA ARG A 114 -13.81 11.77 -2.78
C ARG A 114 -14.65 12.98 -3.22
N THR A 115 -15.35 12.86 -4.35
CA THR A 115 -16.24 13.92 -4.86
C THR A 115 -17.37 14.24 -3.89
N LYS A 116 -17.91 13.22 -3.21
CA LYS A 116 -18.96 13.38 -2.17
C LYS A 116 -18.42 13.92 -0.84
N GLY A 117 -17.10 14.11 -0.69
CA GLY A 117 -16.46 14.50 0.56
C GLY A 117 -16.53 13.45 1.67
N SER A 118 -16.90 12.21 1.35
CA SER A 118 -16.99 11.10 2.31
C SER A 118 -15.60 10.58 2.73
N ILE A 119 -14.62 10.72 1.84
CA ILE A 119 -13.20 10.47 2.07
C ILE A 119 -12.43 11.77 1.81
N ARG A 120 -11.50 12.12 2.70
CA ARG A 120 -10.59 13.27 2.51
C ARG A 120 -9.39 12.87 1.67
N GLU A 121 -8.72 13.89 1.13
CA GLU A 121 -7.53 13.71 0.30
C GLU A 121 -6.46 12.88 1.01
N ALA A 122 -5.91 11.91 0.28
CA ALA A 122 -4.81 11.09 0.77
C ALA A 122 -3.61 11.97 1.16
N GLN A 123 -2.97 11.62 2.27
CA GLN A 123 -1.81 12.35 2.78
C GLN A 123 -0.59 11.46 2.76
N VAL A 124 0.47 11.96 2.13
CA VAL A 124 1.79 11.32 2.15
C VAL A 124 2.53 11.79 3.41
N HIS A 125 3.40 10.94 3.94
CA HIS A 125 4.25 11.19 5.12
C HIS A 125 5.64 10.62 4.87
N TRP A 126 6.68 11.43 5.04
CA TRP A 126 8.05 10.93 4.95
C TRP A 126 8.44 10.21 6.25
N VAL A 127 9.08 9.05 6.13
CA VAL A 127 9.69 8.34 7.26
C VAL A 127 11.22 8.38 7.18
N ALA A 128 11.87 8.21 8.32
CA ALA A 128 13.33 8.14 8.39
C ALA A 128 13.88 6.98 7.54
N GLY A 129 15.10 7.16 6.99
CA GLY A 129 15.80 6.08 6.30
C GLY A 129 16.04 4.89 7.23
N GLY A 130 15.85 3.68 6.71
CA GLY A 130 15.92 2.42 7.45
C GLY A 130 14.62 2.00 8.13
N THR A 131 13.56 2.81 8.08
CA THR A 131 12.27 2.47 8.69
C THR A 131 11.68 1.18 8.11
N PHE A 132 11.67 1.02 6.78
CA PHE A 132 11.12 -0.20 6.18
C PHE A 132 12.04 -1.42 6.34
N ALA A 133 13.34 -1.22 6.59
CA ALA A 133 14.21 -2.31 6.99
C ALA A 133 13.83 -2.83 8.39
N LYS A 134 13.65 -1.93 9.36
CA LYS A 134 13.16 -2.26 10.70
C LYS A 134 11.77 -2.87 10.68
N LEU A 135 10.88 -2.40 9.80
CA LEU A 135 9.56 -2.99 9.62
C LEU A 135 9.66 -4.45 9.15
N ARG A 136 10.53 -4.76 8.18
CA ARG A 136 10.77 -6.14 7.74
C ARG A 136 11.33 -7.01 8.86
N GLU A 137 12.29 -6.49 9.63
CA GLU A 137 12.83 -7.21 10.80
C GLU A 137 11.76 -7.49 11.85
N ALA A 138 10.88 -6.51 12.13
CA ALA A 138 9.76 -6.69 13.05
C ALA A 138 8.75 -7.73 12.54
N MET A 139 8.50 -7.79 11.24
CA MET A 139 7.66 -8.82 10.63
C MET A 139 8.26 -10.22 10.75
N VAL A 140 9.59 -10.36 10.61
CA VAL A 140 10.30 -11.64 10.82
C VAL A 140 10.26 -12.04 12.30
N ALA A 141 10.40 -11.06 13.20
CA ALA A 141 10.44 -11.30 14.64
C ALA A 141 9.06 -11.57 15.27
N GLN A 142 7.96 -11.18 14.62
CA GLN A 142 6.61 -11.39 15.14
C GLN A 142 6.17 -12.85 14.99
N ASP A 143 6.40 -13.64 16.04
CA ASP A 143 5.96 -15.03 16.20
C ASP A 143 4.47 -15.17 16.65
N ARG A 144 3.70 -14.06 16.72
CA ARG A 144 2.50 -13.98 17.60
C ARG A 144 1.19 -13.46 17.00
N LEU A 145 1.05 -13.36 15.68
CA LEU A 145 -0.16 -12.77 15.06
C LEU A 145 -0.88 -13.66 14.03
N GLY A 146 -0.72 -14.98 14.12
CA GLY A 146 -1.40 -15.90 13.20
C GLY A 146 -0.89 -15.84 11.75
N VAL A 147 0.24 -15.16 11.53
CA VAL A 147 1.01 -15.20 10.29
C VAL A 147 2.08 -16.28 10.50
N PRO A 148 2.20 -17.28 9.60
CA PRO A 148 3.23 -18.32 9.74
C PRO A 148 4.63 -17.68 9.73
N HIS A 149 5.57 -18.28 10.46
CA HIS A 149 7.00 -17.91 10.42
C HIS A 149 7.44 -17.67 8.98
N VAL A 150 7.74 -16.41 8.65
CA VAL A 150 8.21 -16.05 7.31
C VAL A 150 9.72 -16.00 7.36
N CYS A 151 10.36 -16.80 6.50
CA CYS A 151 11.82 -16.72 6.34
C CYS A 151 12.21 -15.30 5.93
N SER A 152 13.32 -14.80 6.46
CA SER A 152 13.82 -13.44 6.19
C SER A 152 13.95 -13.11 4.69
N VAL A 153 14.22 -14.12 3.86
CA VAL A 153 14.35 -14.00 2.40
C VAL A 153 12.99 -13.84 1.70
N GLN A 154 11.89 -14.27 2.32
CA GLN A 154 10.54 -14.25 1.75
C GLN A 154 9.72 -13.03 2.19
N VAL A 155 10.21 -12.23 3.14
CA VAL A 155 9.49 -11.04 3.63
C VAL A 155 9.58 -9.91 2.60
N GLN A 156 8.46 -9.70 1.91
CA GLN A 156 8.24 -8.51 1.10
C GLN A 156 7.64 -7.39 1.96
N LEU A 157 7.93 -6.14 1.60
CA LEU A 157 7.31 -4.99 2.26
C LEU A 157 5.80 -5.01 1.95
N PRO A 158 4.92 -5.05 2.95
CA PRO A 158 3.49 -5.03 2.70
C PRO A 158 3.04 -3.62 2.34
N THR A 159 2.17 -3.51 1.34
CA THR A 159 1.54 -2.22 1.00
C THR A 159 0.59 -1.74 2.09
N VAL A 160 0.04 -2.64 2.91
CA VAL A 160 -0.87 -2.28 4.01
C VAL A 160 -0.30 -2.79 5.33
N VAL A 161 -0.17 -1.89 6.30
CA VAL A 161 0.32 -2.21 7.65
C VAL A 161 -0.77 -1.92 8.69
N ARG A 162 -0.86 -2.83 9.67
CA ARG A 162 -1.92 -2.87 10.69
C ARG A 162 -1.33 -3.09 12.09
N GLY A 163 -2.10 -2.75 13.12
CA GLY A 163 -1.79 -3.06 14.51
C GLY A 163 -0.45 -2.46 14.97
N ASP A 164 0.31 -3.23 15.75
CA ASP A 164 1.57 -2.76 16.35
C ASP A 164 2.62 -2.33 15.32
N LEU A 165 2.62 -2.95 14.13
CA LEU A 165 3.52 -2.58 13.03
C LEU A 165 3.19 -1.20 12.47
N ALA A 166 1.93 -0.77 12.54
CA ALA A 166 1.54 0.58 12.10
C ALA A 166 2.15 1.64 13.00
N ASN A 167 2.18 1.40 14.32
CA ASN A 167 2.79 2.31 15.28
C ASN A 167 4.28 2.52 15.00
N LEU A 168 5.01 1.48 14.61
CA LEU A 168 6.42 1.59 14.22
C LEU A 168 6.60 2.58 13.07
N VAL A 169 5.75 2.51 12.04
CA VAL A 169 5.81 3.40 10.87
C VAL A 169 5.40 4.82 11.23
N VAL A 170 4.33 4.97 12.00
CA VAL A 170 3.80 6.28 12.44
C VAL A 170 4.80 7.01 13.33
N CYS A 171 5.42 6.33 14.29
CA CYS A 171 6.44 6.92 15.18
C CYS A 171 7.73 7.28 14.43
N ALA A 172 7.99 6.64 13.29
CA ALA A 172 9.17 6.92 12.45
C ALA A 172 8.94 8.06 11.44
N ALA A 173 7.75 8.67 11.43
CA ALA A 173 7.44 9.80 10.58
C ALA A 173 8.30 11.01 10.95
N VAL A 174 8.84 11.68 9.93
CA VAL A 174 9.70 12.87 10.11
C VAL A 174 8.93 14.05 10.71
N ARG A 175 7.62 14.10 10.46
CA ARG A 175 6.70 15.06 11.08
C ARG A 175 5.68 14.31 11.92
N PRO A 176 5.23 14.87 13.06
CA PRO A 176 4.20 14.23 13.87
C PRO A 176 2.93 14.02 13.06
N VAL A 177 2.43 12.78 13.05
CA VAL A 177 1.20 12.38 12.35
C VAL A 177 0.15 12.06 13.38
N HIS A 178 -0.97 12.78 13.34
CA HIS A 178 -2.16 12.43 14.10
C HIS A 178 -3.08 11.61 13.20
N LEU A 179 -3.11 10.30 13.40
CA LEU A 179 -4.18 9.45 12.89
C LEU A 179 -5.41 9.81 13.72
N THR A 180 -6.37 10.53 13.14
CA THR A 180 -7.57 10.98 13.86
C THR A 180 -8.34 9.80 14.46
N GLU A 181 -8.66 9.89 15.75
CA GLU A 181 -9.60 9.00 16.48
C GLU A 181 -11.07 9.33 16.18
#